data_AF-A0A964MZV0-F1
#
_entry.id   AF-A0A964MZV0-F1
#
_cell.length_a   1.000
_cell.length_b   1.000
_cell.length_c   1.000
_cell.angle_alpha   90.00
_cell.angle_beta   90.00
_cell.angle_gamma   90.00
#
_symmetry.space_group_name_H-M   'P 1'
#
loop_
_entity.id
_entity.type
_entity.pdbx_description
1 polymer ?
#
loop_
_entity_poly.entity_id
_entity_poly.type
_entity_poly.pdbx_seq_one_letter_code
_entity_poly.pdbx_strand_id
1 'polypeptide(L)'
;MKTLAVACCLSVPLLVAAQSPRPAAPAPKAAVSHAPAVTTMLSAEQTALVKQYCAGCHSERGKAGGLSLASFDAANVTAHVDTTEKMIRKLRAGMMPPAG
;
A
#
# COMPACT_ATOMS: atom_id res chain seq x y z
N MET A 1 -44.88 63.69 -17.29
CA MET A 1 -43.92 64.06 -16.21
C MET A 1 -43.17 62.79 -15.83
N LYS A 2 -41.86 62.62 -15.95
CA LYS A 2 -40.74 63.45 -16.40
C LYS A 2 -39.61 62.44 -16.71
N THR A 3 -39.21 62.39 -17.97
CA THR A 3 -37.83 62.25 -18.48
C THR A 3 -36.84 61.19 -17.95
N LEU A 4 -36.41 60.33 -18.90
CA LEU A 4 -35.02 60.01 -19.31
C LEU A 4 -34.04 59.41 -18.27
N ALA A 5 -33.59 58.17 -18.45
CA ALA A 5 -32.45 57.74 -19.30
C ALA A 5 -31.15 57.66 -18.49
N VAL A 6 -30.36 56.61 -18.78
CA VAL A 6 -28.90 56.60 -18.99
C VAL A 6 -28.42 55.16 -18.80
N ALA A 7 -28.13 54.53 -19.94
CA ALA A 7 -27.26 53.39 -20.02
C ALA A 7 -25.86 53.84 -19.58
N CYS A 8 -25.26 53.15 -18.60
CA CYS A 8 -23.83 53.28 -18.33
C CYS A 8 -23.22 51.88 -18.39
N CYS A 9 -22.76 51.57 -19.60
CA CYS A 9 -21.92 50.44 -19.93
C CYS A 9 -20.63 50.50 -19.09
N LEU A 10 -20.60 49.82 -17.94
CA LEU A 10 -19.36 49.61 -17.20
C LEU A 10 -18.80 48.26 -17.64
N SER A 11 -18.11 48.32 -18.78
CA SER A 11 -17.15 47.34 -19.27
C SER A 11 -16.16 46.97 -18.15
N VAL A 12 -16.32 45.77 -17.59
CA VAL A 12 -15.31 45.15 -16.73
C VAL A 12 -14.11 44.83 -17.63
N PRO A 13 -12.89 45.34 -17.35
CA PRO A 13 -11.75 44.98 -18.15
C PRO A 13 -11.46 43.50 -17.91
N LEU A 14 -11.46 42.75 -19.01
CA LEU A 14 -11.03 41.37 -19.06
C LEU A 14 -9.55 41.33 -18.66
N LEU A 15 -9.28 40.93 -17.42
CA LEU A 15 -7.93 40.75 -16.91
C LEU A 15 -7.32 39.54 -17.62
N VAL A 16 -6.59 39.78 -18.70
CA VAL A 16 -5.75 38.77 -19.34
C VAL A 16 -4.66 38.37 -18.35
N ALA A 17 -4.83 37.21 -17.72
CA ALA A 17 -3.77 36.56 -16.99
C ALA A 17 -2.71 36.10 -18.01
N ALA A 18 -1.59 36.81 -18.04
CA ALA A 18 -0.39 36.38 -18.75
C ALA A 18 0.17 35.11 -18.08
N GLN A 19 -0.29 33.96 -18.55
CA GLN A 19 0.26 32.65 -18.24
C GLN A 19 1.62 32.50 -18.94
N SER A 20 2.70 32.66 -18.17
CA SER A 20 4.05 32.29 -18.62
C SER A 20 4.10 30.83 -19.05
N PRO A 21 4.80 30.49 -20.16
CA PRO A 21 4.96 29.10 -20.58
C PRO A 21 5.70 28.33 -19.48
N ARG A 22 5.04 27.32 -18.92
CA ARG A 22 5.65 26.39 -17.96
C ARG A 22 6.52 25.42 -18.77
N PRO A 23 7.82 25.27 -18.48
CA PRO A 23 8.65 24.28 -19.17
C PRO A 23 8.07 22.89 -18.92
N ALA A 24 7.89 22.13 -20.01
CA ALA A 24 7.37 20.78 -19.94
C ALA A 24 8.30 19.90 -19.08
N ALA A 25 7.83 19.47 -17.93
CA ALA A 25 8.53 18.46 -17.13
C ALA A 25 8.58 17.14 -17.92
N PRO A 26 9.69 16.40 -17.86
CA PRO A 26 9.79 15.10 -18.52
C PRO A 26 8.71 14.15 -18.01
N ALA A 27 8.03 13.47 -18.93
CA ALA A 27 6.93 12.57 -18.61
C ALA A 27 7.41 11.44 -17.66
N PRO A 28 6.62 11.07 -16.63
CA PRO A 28 6.96 9.97 -15.75
C PRO A 28 7.00 8.67 -16.57
N LYS A 29 8.09 7.90 -16.44
CA LYS A 29 8.17 6.52 -16.94
C LYS A 29 7.01 5.74 -16.31
N ALA A 30 6.18 5.11 -17.14
CA ALA A 30 5.08 4.27 -16.68
C ALA A 30 5.59 3.20 -15.70
N ALA A 31 5.05 3.19 -14.49
CA ALA A 31 5.31 2.14 -13.53
C ALA A 31 4.67 0.84 -14.04
N VAL A 32 5.47 -0.22 -14.13
CA VAL A 32 4.94 -1.56 -14.46
C VAL A 32 4.08 -2.02 -13.29
N SER A 33 2.77 -2.03 -13.48
CA SER A 33 1.85 -2.64 -12.52
C SER A 33 1.89 -4.15 -12.73
N HIS A 34 2.31 -4.90 -11.72
CA HIS A 34 2.16 -6.35 -11.73
C HIS A 34 0.67 -6.66 -11.54
N ALA A 35 0.02 -7.10 -12.62
CA ALA A 35 -1.31 -7.68 -12.52
C ALA A 35 -1.22 -8.91 -11.60
N PRO A 36 -2.11 -9.07 -10.60
CA PRO A 36 -2.03 -10.20 -9.70
C PRO A 36 -2.35 -11.47 -10.48
N ALA A 37 -1.33 -12.26 -10.78
CA ALA A 37 -1.51 -13.65 -11.13
C ALA A 37 -1.91 -14.37 -9.84
N VAL A 38 -3.21 -14.61 -9.65
CA VAL A 38 -3.71 -15.36 -8.51
C VAL A 38 -3.54 -16.84 -8.80
N THR A 39 -2.35 -17.36 -8.53
CA THR A 39 -2.13 -18.80 -8.39
C THR A 39 -2.34 -19.15 -6.93
N THR A 40 -3.34 -19.98 -6.65
CA THR A 40 -3.59 -20.47 -5.30
C THR A 40 -2.50 -21.48 -4.93
N MET A 41 -1.65 -21.15 -3.95
CA MET A 41 -0.69 -22.08 -3.39
C MET A 41 -1.37 -23.13 -2.52
N LEU A 42 -0.91 -24.38 -2.60
CA LEU A 42 -1.37 -25.44 -1.70
C LEU A 42 -0.89 -25.15 -0.27
N SER A 43 -1.66 -25.60 0.73
CA SER A 43 -1.30 -25.39 2.15
C SER A 43 0.08 -25.95 2.50
N ALA A 44 0.47 -27.09 1.93
CA ALA A 44 1.80 -27.66 2.11
C ALA A 44 2.92 -26.72 1.64
N GLU A 45 2.72 -26.03 0.51
CA GLU A 45 3.70 -25.07 -0.01
C GLU A 45 3.77 -23.81 0.87
N GLN A 46 2.63 -23.36 1.40
CA GLN A 46 2.57 -22.24 2.34
C GLN A 46 3.31 -22.58 3.65
N THR A 47 3.10 -23.78 4.19
CA THR A 47 3.84 -24.29 5.35
C THR A 47 5.34 -24.34 5.07
N ALA A 48 5.74 -24.81 3.89
CA ALA A 48 7.15 -24.85 3.49
C ALA A 48 7.78 -23.45 3.45
N LEU A 49 7.09 -22.45 2.87
CA LEU A 49 7.54 -21.06 2.86
C LEU A 49 7.76 -20.49 4.27
N VAL A 50 6.79 -20.68 5.17
CA VAL A 50 6.89 -20.18 6.55
C VAL A 50 8.07 -20.85 7.28
N LYS A 51 8.26 -22.16 7.10
CA LYS A 51 9.40 -22.88 7.69
C LYS A 51 10.73 -22.37 7.15
N GLN A 52 10.82 -22.05 5.86
CA GLN A 52 12.05 -21.59 5.23
C GLN A 52 12.46 -20.19 5.67
N TYR A 53 11.52 -19.25 5.77
CA TYR A 53 11.85 -17.83 5.98
C TYR A 53 11.57 -17.33 7.39
N CYS A 54 10.62 -17.93 8.11
CA CYS A 54 10.20 -17.42 9.41
C CYS A 54 10.80 -18.22 10.57
N ALA A 55 10.93 -19.55 10.44
CA ALA A 55 11.37 -20.41 11.53
C ALA A 55 12.85 -20.25 11.91
N GLY A 56 13.67 -19.57 11.10
CA GLY A 56 15.03 -19.21 11.49
C GLY A 56 15.04 -18.31 12.74
N CYS A 57 14.26 -17.23 12.72
CA CYS A 57 14.15 -16.29 13.84
C CYS A 57 13.06 -16.68 14.85
N HIS A 58 11.93 -17.20 14.37
CA HIS A 58 10.79 -17.61 15.18
C HIS A 58 10.80 -19.12 15.41
N SER A 59 11.78 -19.59 16.18
CA SER A 59 11.90 -20.98 16.63
C SER A 59 11.95 -21.07 18.14
N GLU A 60 11.93 -22.29 18.68
CA GLU A 60 12.19 -22.53 20.11
C GLU A 60 13.55 -21.99 20.58
N ARG A 61 14.54 -21.91 19.67
CA ARG A 61 15.87 -21.38 19.99
C ARG A 61 15.94 -19.86 19.80
N GLY A 62 15.42 -19.35 18.68
CA GLY A 62 15.51 -17.92 18.35
C GLY A 62 14.52 -17.05 19.13
N LYS A 63 13.30 -17.56 19.37
CA LYS A 63 12.16 -16.92 20.06
C LYS A 63 12.02 -15.41 19.80
N ALA A 64 12.31 -14.95 18.58
CA ALA A 64 12.21 -13.54 18.24
C ALA A 64 10.78 -13.05 18.50
N GLY A 65 10.63 -11.95 19.27
CA GLY A 65 9.32 -11.43 19.67
C GLY A 65 8.46 -12.39 20.49
N GLY A 66 9.08 -13.37 21.18
CA GLY A 66 8.38 -14.36 22.00
C GLY A 66 7.56 -15.38 21.20
N LEU A 67 7.83 -15.54 19.91
CA LEU A 67 7.07 -16.40 18.99
C LEU A 67 7.90 -17.57 18.49
N SER A 68 7.25 -18.74 18.34
CA SER A 68 7.79 -19.90 17.64
C SER A 68 6.80 -20.39 16.59
N LEU A 69 7.34 -20.68 15.40
CA LEU A 69 6.63 -21.19 14.23
C LEU A 69 7.14 -22.58 13.82
N ALA A 70 7.89 -23.26 14.70
CA ALA A 70 8.44 -24.59 14.42
C ALA A 70 7.34 -25.62 14.07
N SER A 71 6.17 -25.48 14.70
CA SER A 71 4.99 -26.34 14.53
C SER A 71 3.93 -25.73 13.60
N PHE A 72 4.23 -24.63 12.89
CA PHE A 72 3.24 -23.95 12.06
C PHE A 72 2.74 -24.87 10.93
N ASP A 73 1.43 -24.86 10.72
CA ASP A 73 0.75 -25.59 9.66
C ASP A 73 -0.36 -24.74 9.04
N ALA A 74 -0.21 -24.40 7.76
CA ALA A 74 -1.16 -23.60 7.00
C ALA A 74 -2.51 -24.30 6.82
N ALA A 75 -2.58 -25.63 6.92
CA ALA A 75 -3.85 -26.36 6.85
C ALA A 75 -4.72 -26.18 8.12
N ASN A 76 -4.11 -25.75 9.23
CA ASN A 76 -4.73 -25.67 10.56
C ASN A 76 -4.64 -24.27 11.18
N VAL A 77 -4.61 -23.22 10.36
CA VAL A 77 -4.51 -21.82 10.83
C VAL A 77 -5.61 -21.40 11.80
N THR A 78 -6.80 -22.03 11.70
CA THR A 78 -7.94 -21.78 12.59
C THR A 78 -7.72 -22.31 14.01
N ALA A 79 -6.78 -23.24 14.23
CA ALA A 79 -6.38 -23.64 15.57
C ALA A 79 -5.50 -22.58 16.26
N HIS A 80 -4.93 -21.65 15.49
CA HIS A 80 -3.97 -20.64 15.94
C HIS A 80 -4.26 -19.26 15.33
N VAL A 81 -5.54 -18.84 15.36
CA VAL A 81 -6.00 -17.59 14.71
C VAL A 81 -5.22 -16.38 15.19
N ASP A 82 -5.06 -16.21 16.51
CA ASP A 82 -4.38 -15.04 17.07
C ASP A 82 -2.94 -14.92 16.57
N THR A 83 -2.22 -16.03 16.51
CA THR A 83 -0.84 -16.08 16.02
C THR A 83 -0.78 -15.82 14.52
N THR A 84 -1.66 -16.46 13.75
CA THR A 84 -1.68 -16.35 12.28
C THR A 84 -2.03 -14.92 11.85
N GLU A 85 -3.04 -14.31 12.45
CA GLU A 85 -3.42 -12.92 12.17
C GLU A 85 -2.32 -11.94 12.57
N LYS A 86 -1.69 -12.15 13.73
CA LYS A 86 -0.56 -11.31 14.17
C LYS A 86 0.62 -11.38 13.19
N MET A 87 0.93 -12.57 12.66
CA MET A 87 1.95 -12.76 11.62
C MET A 87 1.61 -11.96 10.36
N ILE A 88 0.39 -12.12 9.83
CA ILE A 88 -0.08 -11.43 8.63
C ILE A 88 -0.01 -9.91 8.82
N ARG A 89 -0.54 -9.39 9.93
CA ARG A 89 -0.56 -7.96 10.21
C ARG A 89 0.84 -7.37 10.32
N LYS A 90 1.78 -8.05 10.98
CA LYS A 90 3.16 -7.57 11.11
C LYS A 90 3.93 -7.60 9.80
N LEU A 91 3.76 -8.66 9.01
CA LEU A 91 4.37 -8.77 7.69
C LEU A 91 3.87 -7.66 6.75
N ARG A 92 2.54 -7.45 6.70
CA ARG A 92 1.93 -6.39 5.88
C ARG A 92 2.33 -4.98 6.33
N ALA A 93 2.62 -4.80 7.61
CA ALA A 93 3.11 -3.54 8.16
C ALA A 93 4.63 -3.33 7.99
N GLY A 94 5.37 -4.27 7.40
CA GLY A 94 6.83 -4.17 7.25
C GLY A 94 7.59 -4.21 8.59
N MET A 95 6.94 -4.66 9.68
CA MET A 95 7.59 -4.81 10.99
C MET A 95 8.33 -6.15 11.13
N MET A 96 8.22 -7.01 10.13
CA MET A 96 8.85 -8.32 10.06
C MET A 96 9.35 -8.60 8.63
N PRO A 97 10.62 -9.01 8.45
CA PRO A 97 11.69 -8.93 9.44
C PRO A 97 12.00 -7.47 9.83
N PRO A 98 12.47 -7.19 11.06
CA PRO A 98 12.87 -5.83 11.44
C PRO A 98 14.02 -5.33 10.55
N ALA A 99 14.14 -4.02 10.40
CA ALA A 99 15.33 -3.42 9.81
C ALA A 99 16.57 -3.81 10.64
N GLY A 100 17.65 -4.17 9.95
CA GLY A 100 18.89 -4.66 10.55
C GLY A 100 19.52 -3.71 11.54
#